data_AF-A0A961LAF4-F1
#
_entry.id   AF-A0A961LAF4-F1
#
_cell.length_a   1.000
_cell.length_b   1.000
_cell.length_c   1.000
_cell.angle_alpha   90.00
_cell.angle_beta   90.00
_cell.angle_gamma   90.00
#
_symmetry.space_group_name_H-M   'P 1'
#
loop_
_entity.id
_entity.type
_entity.pdbx_description
1 polymer ?
#
loop_
_entity_poly.entity_id
_entity_poly.type
_entity_poly.pdbx_seq_one_letter_code
_entity_poly.pdbx_strand_id
1 'polypeptide(L)' 'MPFADSAPLSAELLPMGTLKVYEGLPHGLCTTHPGLVNADLRAFIAG' A
#
# COMPACT_ATOMS: atom_id res chain seq x y z
N MET A 1 -9.50 -13.11 1.42
CA MET A 1 -9.55 -13.24 -0.05
C MET A 1 -10.37 -12.08 -0.61
N PRO A 2 -9.78 -10.87 -0.58
CA PRO A 2 -9.77 -9.93 -1.73
C PRO A 2 -8.38 -9.35 -2.10
N PHE A 3 -7.38 -9.46 -1.23
CA PHE A 3 -6.06 -8.82 -1.43
C PHE A 3 -5.25 -9.49 -2.55
N ALA A 4 -5.14 -10.83 -2.53
CA ALA A 4 -4.33 -11.58 -3.49
C ALA A 4 -4.76 -11.36 -4.95
N ASP A 5 -6.06 -11.14 -5.17
CA ASP A 5 -6.66 -10.94 -6.49
C ASP A 5 -6.70 -9.46 -6.91
N SER A 6 -5.98 -8.56 -6.21
CA SER A 6 -5.99 -7.12 -6.49
C SER A 6 -4.58 -6.50 -6.48
N ALA A 7 -4.11 -6.04 -5.32
CA ALA A 7 -2.91 -5.22 -5.22
C ALA A 7 -1.64 -5.87 -5.81
N PRO A 8 -1.38 -7.18 -5.64
CA PRO A 8 -0.26 -7.87 -6.30
C PRO A 8 -0.35 -7.81 -7.83
N LEU A 9 -1.50 -8.14 -8.40
CA LEU A 9 -1.71 -8.15 -9.85
C LEU A 9 -1.59 -6.75 -10.45
N SER A 10 -2.12 -5.72 -9.77
CA SER A 10 -1.98 -4.33 -10.21
C SER A 10 -0.52 -3.85 -10.20
N ALA A 11 0.28 -4.29 -9.22
CA ALA A 11 1.69 -3.89 -9.13
C ALA A 11 2.53 -4.50 -10.27
N GLU A 12 2.23 -5.74 -10.68
CA GLU A 12 2.93 -6.42 -11.80
C GLU A 12 2.71 -5.74 -13.15
N LEU A 13 1.58 -5.05 -13.34
CA LEU A 13 1.27 -4.35 -14.60
C LEU A 13 2.05 -3.03 -14.78
N LEU A 14 2.62 -2.49 -13.71
CA LEU A 14 3.31 -1.20 -13.73
C LEU A 14 4.83 -1.41 -13.91
N PRO A 15 5.47 -0.88 -14.97
CA PRO A 15 6.90 -1.07 -15.22
C PRO A 15 7.84 -0.59 -14.09
N MET A 16 7.37 0.34 -13.26
CA MET A 16 8.07 0.84 -12.08
C MET A 16 7.15 0.82 -10.84
N GLY A 17 6.22 -0.14 -10.79
CA GLY A 17 5.32 -0.32 -9.66
C GLY A 17 6.04 -0.83 -8.42
N THR A 18 5.67 -0.30 -7.25
CA THR A 18 6.10 -0.84 -5.96
C THR A 18 4.88 -1.19 -5.12
N LEU A 19 4.90 -2.37 -4.49
CA LEU A 19 3.85 -2.80 -3.57
C LEU A 19 4.41 -2.94 -2.15
N LYS A 20 3.82 -2.20 -1.21
CA LYS A 20 4.06 -2.34 0.23
C LYS A 20 2.82 -2.90 0.89
N VAL A 21 2.97 -4.01 1.61
CA VAL A 21 1.87 -4.71 2.30
C VAL A 21 2.03 -4.52 3.81
N TYR A 22 0.93 -4.21 4.48
CA TYR A 22 0.88 -4.14 5.94
C TYR A 22 0.13 -5.34 6.47
N GLU A 23 0.87 -6.34 6.94
CA GLU A 23 0.29 -7.60 7.40
C GLU A 23 -0.58 -7.39 8.66
N GLY A 24 -1.75 -8.05 8.67
CA GLY A 24 -2.67 -8.01 9.81
C GLY A 24 -3.45 -6.72 10.00
N LEU A 25 -3.21 -5.67 9.19
CA LEU A 25 -3.93 -4.40 9.30
C LEU A 25 -5.23 -4.38 8.46
N PRO A 26 -6.26 -3.63 8.90
CA PRO A 26 -7.56 -3.61 8.23
C PRO A 26 -7.53 -2.81 6.92
N HIS A 27 -8.55 -3.01 6.07
CA HIS A 27 -8.73 -2.24 4.82
C HIS A 27 -8.78 -0.71 5.07
N GLY A 28 -9.37 -0.28 6.18
CA GLY A 28 -9.44 1.13 6.61
C GLY A 28 -8.14 1.69 7.20
N LEU A 29 -6.98 1.32 6.64
CA LEU A 29 -5.65 1.67 7.15
C LEU A 29 -5.46 3.19 7.27
N CYS A 30 -5.96 3.96 6.30
CA CYS A 30 -5.84 5.43 6.28
C CYS A 30 -6.55 6.11 7.47
N THR A 31 -7.51 5.44 8.11
CA THR A 31 -8.24 5.96 9.28
C THR A 31 -7.72 5.36 10.58
N THR A 32 -7.42 4.05 10.59
CA THR A 32 -7.00 3.33 11.80
C THR A 32 -5.52 3.54 12.14
N HIS A 33 -4.67 3.76 11.12
CA HIS A 33 -3.22 3.92 11.26
C HIS A 33 -2.67 5.07 10.38
N PRO A 34 -3.22 6.30 10.49
CA PRO A 34 -2.87 7.40 9.60
C PRO A 34 -1.37 7.77 9.68
N GLY A 35 -0.74 7.64 10.85
CA GLY A 35 0.67 7.95 11.03
C GLY A 35 1.60 7.08 10.17
N LEU A 36 1.31 5.78 10.06
CA LEU A 36 2.09 4.85 9.24
C LEU A 36 1.97 5.19 7.76
N VAL A 37 0.72 5.26 7.26
CA VAL A 37 0.46 5.54 5.84
C VAL A 37 0.99 6.92 5.44
N ASN A 38 0.78 7.95 6.26
CA ASN A 38 1.22 9.30 5.93
C ASN A 38 2.75 9.41 5.86
N ALA A 39 3.49 8.67 6.69
CA ALA A 39 4.95 8.64 6.63
C ALA A 39 5.43 8.03 5.30
N ASP A 40 4.84 6.90 4.89
CA ASP A 40 5.21 6.24 3.64
C ASP A 40 4.81 7.03 2.40
N LEU A 41 3.64 7.68 2.41
CA LEU A 41 3.24 8.59 1.33
C LEU A 41 4.18 9.79 1.21
N ARG A 42 4.63 10.35 2.34
CA ARG A 42 5.62 11.45 2.33
C ARG A 42 6.96 10.98 1.77
N ALA A 43 7.42 9.78 2.15
CA ALA A 43 8.65 9.21 1.61
C ALA A 43 8.55 8.98 0.09
N PHE A 44 7.42 8.43 -0.39
CA PHE A 44 7.18 8.22 -1.81
C PHE A 44 7.20 9.52 -2.63
N ILE A 45 6.60 10.60 -2.11
CA ILE A 45 6.57 11.90 -2.80
C ILE A 45 7.95 12.58 -2.80
N ALA A 46 8.80 12.30 -1.80
CA ALA A 46 10.10 12.94 -1.67
C ALA A 46 11.16 12.44 -2.68
N GLY A 47 10.95 11.27 -3.30
CA GLY A 47 11.86 10.67 -4.30
C GLY A 47 12.93 9.79 -3.67
#